data_AF-A0A1H9CZZ8-F1
#
_entry.id   AF-A0A1H9CZZ8-F1
#
_cell.length_a   1.000
_cell.length_b   1.000
_cell.length_c   1.000
_cell.angle_alpha   90.00
_cell.angle_beta   90.00
_cell.angle_gamma   90.00
#
_symmetry.space_group_name_H-M   'P 1'
#
loop_
_entity.id
_entity.type
_entity.pdbx_description
1 polymer ?
#
loop_
_entity_poly.entity_id
_entity_poly.type
_entity_poly.pdbx_seq_one_letter_code
_entity_poly.pdbx_strand_id
1 'polypeptide(L)'
;MIGLLVKDFMTIQRQMKSQLFVILFLLIMAILMRETSMLLAVIVFIVTIQAITALAYDEQCNWDKYANTFPITKADIVLSKYLLSVLLMLIGLVIALPIIFLIHQLSSNEMTAQFFLTFMMIVTSALCLLAVFLPIYIKYGSIKGRMVLIALCLIPGFLMGMFKGDIPTMIMTFLDLKQLIYFTPFAGLLLLWLSSLISTEIYKRKEF
;
A
#
# COMPACT_ATOMS: atom_id res chain seq x y z
N MET A 1 1.11 -0.86 -22.23
CA MET A 1 0.91 -0.73 -20.77
C MET A 1 -0.52 -0.36 -20.36
N ILE A 2 -1.16 0.65 -20.98
CA ILE A 2 -2.52 1.11 -20.58
C ILE A 2 -3.55 -0.03 -20.52
N GLY A 3 -3.54 -0.96 -21.48
CA GLY A 3 -4.45 -2.12 -21.46
C GLY A 3 -4.30 -3.03 -20.23
N LEU A 4 -3.09 -3.17 -19.67
CA LEU A 4 -2.86 -3.94 -18.44
C LEU A 4 -3.47 -3.23 -17.22
N LEU A 5 -3.33 -1.89 -17.15
CA LEU A 5 -3.94 -1.09 -16.09
C LEU A 5 -5.47 -1.16 -16.15
N VAL A 6 -6.05 -1.05 -17.35
CA VAL A 6 -7.51 -1.14 -17.53
C VAL A 6 -8.03 -2.51 -17.09
N LYS A 7 -7.34 -3.59 -17.46
CA LYS A 7 -7.65 -4.94 -16.98
C LYS A 7 -7.68 -5.00 -15.45
N ASP A 8 -6.62 -4.51 -14.80
CA ASP A 8 -6.50 -4.54 -13.34
C ASP A 8 -7.59 -3.71 -12.66
N PHE A 9 -7.91 -2.52 -13.19
CA PHE A 9 -9.02 -1.70 -12.70
C PHE A 9 -10.39 -2.39 -12.83
N MET A 10 -10.64 -3.10 -13.93
CA MET A 10 -11.88 -3.86 -14.11
C MET A 10 -12.00 -5.00 -13.08
N THR A 11 -10.90 -5.72 -12.82
CA THR A 11 -10.86 -6.77 -11.80
C THR A 11 -11.10 -6.20 -10.41
N ILE A 12 -10.41 -5.10 -10.07
CA ILE A 12 -10.58 -4.40 -8.79
C ILE A 12 -12.01 -3.90 -8.64
N GLN A 13 -12.61 -3.30 -9.68
CA GLN A 13 -13.99 -2.81 -9.62
C GLN A 13 -14.98 -3.94 -9.29
N ARG A 14 -14.79 -5.13 -9.87
CA ARG A 14 -15.64 -6.29 -9.57
C ARG A 14 -15.45 -6.78 -8.14
N GLN A 15 -14.22 -6.81 -7.65
CA GLN A 15 -13.90 -7.21 -6.28
C GLN A 15 -14.39 -6.18 -5.24
N MET A 16 -14.27 -4.90 -5.58
CA MET A 16 -14.72 -3.77 -4.79
C MET A 16 -16.21 -3.81 -4.52
N LYS A 17 -17.04 -4.27 -5.48
CA LYS A 17 -18.48 -4.50 -5.24
C LYS A 17 -18.73 -5.51 -4.13
N SER A 18 -17.92 -6.58 -4.06
CA SER A 18 -18.03 -7.59 -3.00
C SER A 18 -17.51 -7.11 -1.64
N GLN A 19 -16.56 -6.17 -1.63
CA GLN A 19 -15.92 -5.66 -0.41
C GLN A 19 -16.52 -4.32 0.05
N LEU A 20 -17.46 -3.76 -0.71
CA LEU A 20 -18.04 -2.44 -0.48
C LEU A 20 -18.63 -2.31 0.92
N PHE A 21 -19.32 -3.35 1.39
CA PHE A 21 -19.94 -3.35 2.72
C PHE A 21 -18.91 -3.21 3.84
N VAL A 22 -17.81 -3.96 3.78
CA VAL A 22 -16.73 -3.92 4.79
C VAL A 22 -16.06 -2.53 4.79
N ILE A 23 -15.84 -1.97 3.61
CA ILE A 23 -15.17 -0.67 3.47
C ILE A 23 -16.07 0.46 3.97
N LEU A 24 -17.37 0.42 3.63
CA LEU A 24 -18.35 1.37 4.14
C LEU A 24 -18.43 1.30 5.67
N PHE A 25 -18.47 0.09 6.23
CA PHE A 25 -18.48 -0.12 7.67
C PHE A 25 -17.24 0.48 8.35
N LEU A 26 -16.03 0.22 7.82
CA LEU A 26 -14.79 0.76 8.37
C LEU A 26 -14.72 2.29 8.27
N LEU A 27 -15.22 2.87 7.17
CA LEU A 27 -15.29 4.33 7.00
C LEU A 27 -16.25 4.97 8.01
N ILE A 28 -17.44 4.39 8.19
CA ILE A 28 -18.41 4.88 9.18
C ILE A 28 -17.81 4.81 10.59
N MET A 29 -17.17 3.70 10.95
CA MET A 29 -16.51 3.54 12.24
C MET A 29 -15.41 4.59 12.46
N ALA A 30 -14.57 4.85 11.45
CA ALA A 30 -13.54 5.87 11.56
C ALA A 30 -14.11 7.28 11.81
N ILE A 31 -15.25 7.61 11.17
CA ILE A 31 -15.94 8.89 11.39
C ILE A 31 -16.54 8.95 12.81
N LEU A 32 -17.19 7.88 13.26
CA LEU A 32 -17.79 7.80 14.60
C LEU A 32 -16.76 7.93 15.72
N MET A 33 -15.59 7.29 15.55
CA MET A 33 -14.48 7.37 16.51
C MET A 33 -13.73 8.71 16.45
N ARG A 34 -13.98 9.53 15.42
CA ARG A 34 -13.32 10.83 15.18
C ARG A 34 -11.78 10.75 15.13
N GLU A 35 -11.27 9.59 14.73
CA GLU A 35 -9.85 9.24 14.69
C GLU A 35 -9.36 9.24 13.24
N THR A 36 -8.73 10.35 12.82
CA THR A 36 -8.20 10.49 11.45
C THR A 36 -7.03 9.55 11.17
N SER A 37 -6.26 9.20 12.21
CA SER A 37 -5.15 8.25 12.15
C SER A 37 -5.62 6.86 11.72
N MET A 38 -6.74 6.41 12.29
CA MET A 38 -7.38 5.13 11.99
C MET A 38 -7.90 5.09 10.55
N LEU A 39 -8.53 6.17 10.08
CA LEU A 39 -9.00 6.28 8.70
C LEU A 39 -7.86 6.10 7.69
N LEU A 40 -6.74 6.77 7.92
CA LEU A 40 -5.56 6.66 7.06
C LEU A 40 -4.98 5.25 7.05
N ALA A 41 -4.90 4.60 8.21
CA ALA A 41 -4.45 3.22 8.32
C ALA A 41 -5.36 2.25 7.54
N VAL A 42 -6.68 2.44 7.63
CA VAL A 42 -7.67 1.64 6.87
C VAL A 42 -7.47 1.82 5.38
N ILE A 43 -7.28 3.04 4.89
CA ILE A 43 -7.08 3.31 3.46
C ILE A 43 -5.79 2.66 2.96
N VAL A 44 -4.70 2.79 3.71
CA VAL A 44 -3.43 2.10 3.40
C VAL A 44 -3.65 0.59 3.30
N PHE A 45 -4.36 0.01 4.25
CA PHE A 45 -4.66 -1.42 4.27
C PHE A 45 -5.51 -1.86 3.07
N ILE A 46 -6.51 -1.07 2.68
CA ILE A 46 -7.32 -1.35 1.50
C ILE A 46 -6.45 -1.30 0.24
N VAL A 47 -5.64 -0.25 0.06
CA VAL A 47 -4.77 -0.08 -1.10
C VAL A 47 -3.80 -1.25 -1.25
N THR A 48 -3.17 -1.67 -0.16
CA THR A 48 -2.20 -2.77 -0.17
C THR A 48 -2.86 -4.11 -0.48
N ILE A 49 -4.04 -4.37 0.08
CA ILE A 49 -4.82 -5.57 -0.25
C ILE A 49 -5.21 -5.58 -1.73
N GLN A 50 -5.70 -4.47 -2.29
CA GLN A 50 -6.10 -4.43 -3.70
C GLN A 50 -4.92 -4.66 -4.65
N ALA A 51 -3.75 -4.10 -4.34
CA ALA A 51 -2.54 -4.35 -5.13
C ALA A 51 -2.16 -5.84 -5.14
N ILE A 52 -2.33 -6.51 -4.01
CA ILE A 52 -2.03 -7.94 -3.85
C ILE A 52 -3.07 -8.82 -4.51
N THR A 53 -4.36 -8.49 -4.39
CA THR A 53 -5.41 -9.26 -5.05
C THR A 53 -5.32 -9.18 -6.56
N ALA A 54 -4.89 -8.06 -7.12
CA ALA A 54 -4.61 -7.92 -8.55
C ALA A 54 -3.50 -8.86 -9.04
N LEU A 55 -2.49 -9.15 -8.21
CA LEU A 55 -1.46 -10.14 -8.52
C LEU A 55 -1.97 -11.58 -8.30
N ALA A 56 -2.75 -11.80 -7.24
CA ALA A 56 -3.33 -13.10 -6.92
C ALA A 56 -4.28 -13.61 -8.01
N TYR A 57 -5.08 -12.70 -8.58
CA TYR A 57 -5.99 -13.00 -9.67
C TYR A 57 -5.26 -13.40 -10.95
N ASP A 58 -4.15 -12.71 -11.26
CA ASP A 58 -3.33 -13.05 -12.42
C ASP A 58 -2.75 -14.46 -12.31
N GLU A 59 -2.30 -14.85 -11.12
CA GLU A 59 -1.83 -16.22 -10.87
C GLU A 59 -2.96 -17.25 -10.94
N GLN A 60 -4.13 -16.95 -10.36
CA GLN A 60 -5.29 -17.85 -10.37
C GLN A 60 -5.77 -18.14 -11.80
N CYS A 61 -5.70 -17.16 -12.69
CA CYS A 61 -6.08 -17.31 -14.09
C CYS A 61 -4.93 -17.80 -14.99
N ASN A 62 -3.75 -18.12 -14.44
CA ASN A 62 -2.53 -18.41 -15.20
C ASN A 62 -2.23 -17.35 -16.28
N TRP A 63 -2.49 -16.07 -15.96
CA TRP A 63 -2.35 -14.95 -16.88
C TRP A 63 -0.94 -14.85 -17.48
N ASP A 64 0.08 -15.23 -16.71
CA ASP A 64 1.48 -15.21 -17.17
C ASP A 64 1.69 -16.02 -18.46
N LYS A 65 0.98 -17.15 -18.65
CA LYS A 65 1.08 -17.98 -19.87
C LYS A 65 0.51 -17.27 -21.09
N TYR A 66 -0.60 -16.56 -20.91
CA TYR A 66 -1.23 -15.76 -21.97
C TYR A 66 -0.46 -14.48 -22.25
N ALA A 67 0.12 -13.84 -21.22
CA ALA A 67 0.91 -12.63 -21.38
C ALA A 67 2.13 -12.85 -22.32
N ASN A 68 2.71 -14.06 -22.30
CA ASN A 68 3.82 -14.43 -23.18
C ASN A 68 3.46 -14.56 -24.67
N THR A 69 2.17 -14.60 -25.03
CA THR A 69 1.75 -14.63 -26.45
C THR A 69 1.52 -13.23 -27.03
N PHE A 70 1.46 -12.20 -26.18
CA PHE A 70 1.34 -10.81 -26.62
C PHE A 70 2.72 -10.17 -26.84
N PRO A 71 2.84 -9.16 -27.71
CA PRO A 71 4.07 -8.38 -27.91
C PRO A 71 4.29 -7.38 -26.76
N ILE A 72 4.25 -7.86 -25.51
CA ILE A 72 4.42 -7.05 -24.30
C ILE A 72 5.71 -7.49 -23.61
N THR A 73 6.52 -6.53 -23.15
CA THR A 73 7.74 -6.88 -22.44
C THR A 73 7.45 -7.35 -21.02
N LYS A 74 8.26 -8.28 -20.51
CA LYS A 74 8.22 -8.72 -19.10
C LYS A 74 8.37 -7.54 -18.12
N ALA A 75 9.09 -6.48 -18.50
CA ALA A 75 9.24 -5.28 -17.69
C ALA A 75 7.94 -4.47 -17.61
N ASP A 76 7.18 -4.37 -18.71
CA ASP A 76 5.90 -3.66 -18.75
C ASP A 76 4.85 -4.29 -17.83
N ILE A 77 4.86 -5.62 -17.69
CA ILE A 77 3.96 -6.36 -16.79
C ILE A 77 4.25 -6.02 -15.34
N VAL A 78 5.52 -5.97 -14.95
CA VAL A 78 5.91 -5.59 -13.58
C VAL A 78 5.61 -4.11 -13.34
N LEU A 79 6.04 -3.22 -14.23
CA LEU A 79 5.83 -1.79 -14.09
C LEU A 79 4.35 -1.41 -14.03
N SER A 80 3.46 -2.12 -14.74
CA SER A 80 2.02 -1.85 -14.64
C SER A 80 1.49 -2.12 -13.22
N LYS A 81 2.02 -3.10 -12.49
CA LYS A 81 1.61 -3.41 -11.11
C LYS A 81 2.11 -2.38 -10.10
N TYR A 82 3.32 -1.85 -10.30
CA TYR A 82 3.83 -0.73 -9.50
C TYR A 82 3.02 0.55 -9.76
N LEU A 83 2.75 0.87 -11.04
CA LEU A 83 1.91 2.01 -11.40
C LEU A 83 0.49 1.88 -10.85
N LEU A 84 -0.11 0.69 -10.93
CA LEU A 84 -1.41 0.40 -10.32
C LEU A 84 -1.38 0.71 -8.81
N SER A 85 -0.35 0.26 -8.10
CA SER A 85 -0.23 0.48 -6.65
C SER A 85 -0.12 1.97 -6.30
N VAL A 86 0.65 2.74 -7.07
CA VAL A 86 0.75 4.20 -6.90
C VAL A 86 -0.58 4.89 -7.22
N LEU A 87 -1.26 4.49 -8.29
CA LEU A 87 -2.58 5.05 -8.66
C LEU A 87 -3.63 4.75 -7.58
N LEU A 88 -3.67 3.53 -7.06
CA LEU A 88 -4.56 3.17 -5.96
C LEU A 88 -4.27 4.00 -4.70
N MET A 89 -3.00 4.23 -4.39
CA MET A 89 -2.61 5.09 -3.27
C MET A 89 -3.10 6.53 -3.48
N LEU A 90 -2.92 7.10 -4.67
CA LEU A 90 -3.41 8.44 -5.01
C LEU A 90 -4.93 8.52 -4.91
N ILE A 91 -5.66 7.55 -5.46
CA ILE A 91 -7.12 7.47 -5.36
C ILE A 91 -7.56 7.39 -3.89
N GLY A 92 -6.91 6.53 -3.10
CA GLY A 92 -7.16 6.40 -1.67
C GLY A 92 -6.97 7.72 -0.92
N LEU A 93 -5.90 8.46 -1.22
CA LEU A 93 -5.63 9.77 -0.63
C LEU A 93 -6.66 10.82 -1.04
N VAL A 94 -7.05 10.87 -2.31
CA VAL A 94 -8.10 11.77 -2.80
C VAL A 94 -9.43 11.52 -2.11
N ILE A 95 -9.76 10.25 -1.80
CA ILE A 95 -10.95 9.88 -1.04
C ILE A 95 -10.78 10.22 0.45
N ALA A 96 -9.58 10.05 1.01
CA ALA A 96 -9.29 10.30 2.42
C ALA A 96 -9.46 11.78 2.80
N LEU A 97 -8.91 12.69 1.98
CA LEU A 97 -8.78 14.11 2.31
C LEU A 97 -10.13 14.79 2.65
N PRO A 98 -11.21 14.62 1.86
CA PRO A 98 -12.52 15.16 2.21
C PRO A 98 -13.08 14.60 3.52
N ILE A 99 -12.88 13.30 3.78
CA ILE A 99 -13.43 12.65 4.98
C ILE A 99 -12.67 13.13 6.23
N ILE A 100 -11.35 13.27 6.12
CA ILE A 100 -10.51 13.85 7.18
C ILE A 100 -10.96 15.28 7.49
N PHE A 101 -11.20 16.09 6.46
CA PHE A 101 -11.70 17.45 6.63
C PHE A 101 -13.06 17.49 7.34
N LEU A 102 -13.99 16.58 7.00
CA LEU A 102 -15.28 16.44 7.68
C LEU A 102 -15.13 16.04 9.15
N ILE A 103 -14.30 15.03 9.45
CA ILE A 103 -14.05 14.59 10.84
C ILE A 103 -13.50 15.76 11.66
N HIS A 104 -12.61 16.55 11.07
CA HIS A 104 -11.96 17.67 11.72
C HIS A 104 -12.93 18.80 12.07
N GLN A 105 -13.82 19.16 11.14
CA GLN A 105 -14.92 20.10 11.42
C GLN A 105 -15.83 19.64 12.56
N LEU A 106 -16.13 18.34 12.63
CA LEU A 106 -17.00 17.76 13.67
C LEU A 106 -16.34 17.68 15.05
N SER A 107 -15.01 17.61 15.10
CA SER A 107 -14.25 17.47 16.34
C SER A 107 -13.77 18.79 16.94
N SER A 108 -14.01 19.93 16.28
CA SER A 108 -13.57 21.27 16.72
C SER A 108 -12.07 21.39 17.06
N ASN A 109 -11.27 20.46 16.55
CA ASN A 109 -9.82 20.47 16.74
C ASN A 109 -9.22 21.38 15.66
N GLU A 110 -8.01 21.92 15.83
CA GLU A 110 -7.32 22.65 14.74
C GLU A 110 -6.43 21.70 13.94
N MET A 111 -6.23 21.96 12.64
CA MET A 111 -5.37 21.13 11.79
C MET A 111 -3.93 21.53 12.13
N THR A 112 -3.34 20.83 13.10
CA THR A 112 -1.99 21.13 13.56
C THR A 112 -0.93 20.57 12.61
N ALA A 113 0.28 21.13 12.65
CA ALA A 113 1.42 20.59 11.92
C ALA A 113 1.71 19.11 12.27
N GLN A 114 1.35 18.67 13.47
CA GLN A 114 1.49 17.27 13.90
C GLN A 114 0.62 16.32 13.07
N PHE A 115 -0.59 16.73 12.69
CA PHE A 115 -1.46 15.93 11.83
C PHE A 115 -0.84 15.70 10.44
N PHE A 116 -0.23 16.74 9.87
CA PHE A 116 0.44 16.62 8.58
C PHE A 116 1.65 15.68 8.65
N LEU A 117 2.41 15.74 9.74
CA LEU A 117 3.54 14.83 9.97
C LEU A 117 3.08 13.38 10.11
N THR A 118 2.03 13.10 10.89
CA THR A 118 1.51 11.73 11.03
C THR A 118 0.94 11.20 9.72
N PHE A 119 0.25 12.04 8.95
CA PHE A 119 -0.21 11.69 7.60
C PHE A 119 0.94 11.27 6.68
N MET A 120 2.01 12.06 6.59
CA MET A 120 3.16 11.75 5.74
C MET A 120 3.89 10.46 6.17
N MET A 121 3.95 10.20 7.47
CA MET A 121 4.54 8.97 7.99
C MET A 121 3.72 7.73 7.63
N ILE A 122 2.39 7.82 7.70
CA ILE A 122 1.48 6.72 7.31
C ILE A 122 1.55 6.46 5.80
N VAL A 123 1.61 7.52 4.99
CA VAL A 123 1.78 7.38 3.54
C VAL A 123 3.12 6.73 3.20
N THR A 124 4.20 7.17 3.84
CA THR A 124 5.53 6.61 3.60
C THR A 124 5.61 5.15 4.02
N SER A 125 5.04 4.78 5.17
CA SER A 125 5.03 3.39 5.63
C SER A 125 4.25 2.48 4.66
N ALA A 126 3.15 2.98 4.08
CA ALA A 126 2.41 2.28 3.03
C ALA A 126 3.26 2.02 1.78
N LEU A 127 3.99 3.04 1.31
CA LEU A 127 4.87 2.91 0.14
C LEU A 127 6.02 1.93 0.41
N CYS A 128 6.63 2.00 1.59
CA CYS A 128 7.67 1.05 2.01
C CYS A 128 7.12 -0.37 2.09
N LEU A 129 5.91 -0.55 2.63
CA LEU A 129 5.24 -1.84 2.69
C LEU A 129 5.06 -2.38 1.26
N LEU A 130 4.46 -1.61 0.36
CA LEU A 130 4.31 -2.00 -1.05
C LEU A 130 5.66 -2.35 -1.70
N ALA A 131 6.71 -1.56 -1.45
CA ALA A 131 8.06 -1.79 -1.99
C ALA A 131 8.65 -3.12 -1.54
N VAL A 132 8.36 -3.61 -0.33
CA VAL A 132 8.82 -4.93 0.12
C VAL A 132 7.90 -6.04 -0.39
N PHE A 133 6.59 -5.80 -0.45
CA PHE A 133 5.62 -6.82 -0.80
C PHE A 133 5.61 -7.22 -2.26
N LEU A 134 5.57 -6.25 -3.18
CA LEU A 134 5.54 -6.49 -4.62
C LEU A 134 6.66 -7.44 -5.12
N PRO A 135 7.95 -7.23 -4.80
CA PRO A 135 9.02 -8.11 -5.29
C PRO A 135 8.90 -9.53 -4.73
N ILE A 136 8.52 -9.65 -3.46
CA ILE A 136 8.35 -10.94 -2.79
C ILE A 136 7.20 -11.70 -3.44
N TYR A 137 6.08 -11.04 -3.69
CA TYR A 137 4.92 -11.65 -4.32
C TYR A 137 5.25 -12.13 -5.73
N ILE A 138 5.92 -11.29 -6.53
CA ILE A 138 6.35 -11.63 -7.89
C ILE A 138 7.31 -12.83 -7.87
N LYS A 139 8.23 -12.90 -6.89
CA LYS A 139 9.20 -13.99 -6.76
C LYS A 139 8.56 -15.31 -6.33
N TYR A 140 7.78 -15.30 -5.26
CA TYR A 140 7.35 -16.50 -4.55
C TYR A 140 5.89 -16.91 -4.81
N GLY A 141 5.12 -16.09 -5.53
CA GLY A 141 3.71 -16.33 -5.84
C GLY A 141 2.77 -16.14 -4.65
N SER A 142 1.50 -16.43 -4.88
CA SER A 142 0.35 -16.12 -4.03
C SER A 142 0.39 -16.83 -2.69
N ILE A 143 0.73 -18.11 -2.68
CA ILE A 143 0.71 -18.93 -1.46
C ILE A 143 1.78 -18.46 -0.48
N LYS A 144 3.01 -18.25 -0.96
CA LYS A 144 4.11 -17.74 -0.12
C LYS A 144 3.99 -16.24 0.15
N GLY A 145 3.41 -15.48 -0.78
CA GLY A 145 3.12 -14.05 -0.60
C GLY A 145 2.17 -13.79 0.56
N ARG A 146 1.12 -14.60 0.73
CA ARG A 146 0.22 -14.53 1.90
C ARG A 146 0.93 -14.82 3.22
N MET A 147 1.84 -15.80 3.23
CA MET A 147 2.65 -16.10 4.43
C MET A 147 3.56 -14.93 4.80
N VAL A 148 4.15 -14.26 3.81
CA VAL A 148 4.93 -13.04 4.06
C VAL A 148 4.04 -11.90 4.54
N LEU A 149 2.77 -11.83 4.10
CA LEU A 149 1.82 -10.83 4.60
C LEU A 149 1.57 -10.95 6.09
N ILE A 150 1.29 -12.18 6.52
CA ILE A 150 1.11 -12.51 7.91
C ILE A 150 2.40 -12.19 8.70
N ALA A 151 3.57 -12.58 8.19
CA ALA A 151 4.84 -12.30 8.85
C ALA A 151 5.12 -10.79 8.99
N LEU A 152 4.88 -9.99 7.94
CA LEU A 152 5.18 -8.56 7.94
C LEU A 152 4.21 -7.75 8.82
N CYS A 153 3.01 -8.26 9.06
CA CYS A 153 2.09 -7.69 10.05
C CYS A 153 2.44 -8.11 11.50
N LEU A 154 2.86 -9.36 11.71
CA LEU A 154 3.11 -9.90 13.05
C LEU A 154 4.48 -9.51 13.63
N ILE A 155 5.53 -9.48 12.80
CA ILE A 155 6.90 -9.20 13.25
C ILE A 155 7.02 -7.82 13.89
N PRO A 156 6.50 -6.71 13.29
CA PRO A 156 6.59 -5.39 13.92
C PRO A 156 5.80 -5.31 15.23
N GLY A 157 4.61 -5.92 15.28
CA GLY A 157 3.81 -5.96 16.51
C GLY A 157 4.49 -6.73 17.63
N PHE A 158 5.15 -7.84 17.30
CA PHE A 158 5.92 -8.64 18.25
C PHE A 158 7.18 -7.90 18.73
N LEU A 159 7.92 -7.26 17.83
CA LEU A 159 9.10 -6.45 18.17
C LEU A 159 8.71 -5.27 19.08
N MET A 160 7.63 -4.55 18.79
CA MET A 160 7.12 -3.50 19.66
C MET A 160 6.72 -4.03 21.04
N GLY A 161 6.14 -5.23 21.11
CA GLY A 161 5.77 -5.89 22.37
C GLY A 161 6.97 -6.34 23.21
N MET A 162 8.06 -6.77 22.58
CA MET A 162 9.29 -7.20 23.26
C MET A 162 10.14 -6.02 23.75
N PHE A 163 10.29 -4.99 22.92
CA PHE A 163 11.16 -3.84 23.20
C PHE A 163 10.36 -2.63 23.70
N LYS A 164 9.49 -2.83 24.71
CA LYS A 164 8.57 -1.83 25.27
C LYS A 164 9.20 -0.49 25.72
N GLY A 165 10.53 -0.35 25.72
CA GLY A 165 11.26 0.85 26.14
C GLY A 165 12.17 1.52 25.09
N ASP A 166 12.80 0.75 24.18
CA ASP A 166 13.91 1.28 23.35
C ASP A 166 13.51 1.63 21.91
N ILE A 167 12.52 0.93 21.36
CA ILE A 167 12.01 1.23 20.01
C ILE A 167 11.22 2.57 19.98
N PRO A 168 10.33 2.86 20.94
CA PRO A 168 9.60 4.13 20.95
C PRO A 168 10.51 5.35 21.09
N THR A 169 11.60 5.24 21.86
CA THR A 169 12.57 6.32 22.08
C THR A 169 13.41 6.60 20.84
N MET A 170 13.87 5.57 20.13
CA MET A 170 14.57 5.73 18.85
C MET A 170 13.67 6.36 17.78
N ILE A 171 12.39 5.93 17.69
CA ILE A 171 11.40 6.55 16.79
C ILE A 171 11.15 8.02 17.19
N MET A 172 11.06 8.33 18.48
CA MET A 172 10.90 9.71 18.97
C MET A 172 12.09 10.61 18.62
N THR A 173 13.33 10.10 18.67
CA THR A 173 14.50 10.88 18.23
C THR A 173 14.50 11.18 16.73
N PHE A 174 13.95 10.30 15.89
CA PHE A 174 13.74 10.59 14.47
C PHE A 174 12.57 11.56 14.23
N LEU A 175 11.58 11.60 15.13
CA LEU A 175 10.42 12.50 15.05
C LEU A 175 10.78 13.96 15.39
N ASP A 176 11.84 14.21 16.15
CA ASP A 176 12.33 15.56 16.45
C ASP A 176 12.95 16.26 15.23
N LEU A 177 13.38 15.50 14.21
CA LEU A 177 13.79 16.03 12.90
C LEU A 177 12.56 16.36 12.04
N LYS A 178 11.69 17.26 12.53
CA LYS A 178 10.44 17.67 11.87
C LYS A 178 10.61 18.10 10.41
N GLN A 179 11.77 18.64 10.04
CA GLN A 179 12.08 19.06 8.67
C GLN A 179 12.36 17.89 7.71
N LEU A 180 12.93 16.78 8.20
CA LEU A 180 13.22 15.61 7.37
C LEU A 180 11.94 14.84 7.00
N ILE A 181 10.93 14.89 7.88
CA ILE A 181 9.66 14.15 7.72
C ILE A 181 8.90 14.61 6.47
N TYR A 182 8.99 15.89 6.09
CA TYR A 182 8.35 16.39 4.87
C TYR A 182 8.87 15.72 3.59
N PHE A 183 10.12 15.25 3.58
CA PHE A 183 10.73 14.58 2.43
C PHE A 183 10.54 13.05 2.42
N THR A 184 9.95 12.48 3.48
CA THR A 184 9.77 11.03 3.63
C THR A 184 8.94 10.35 2.54
N PRO A 185 7.86 10.93 1.99
CA PRO A 185 7.09 10.26 0.94
C PRO A 185 7.90 10.14 -0.36
N PHE A 186 8.79 11.10 -0.63
CA PHE A 186 9.71 11.02 -1.77
C PHE A 186 10.72 9.87 -1.60
N ALA A 187 11.21 9.65 -0.38
CA ALA A 187 12.05 8.49 -0.07
C ALA A 187 11.27 7.17 -0.27
N GLY A 188 10.00 7.11 0.15
CA GLY A 188 9.13 5.96 -0.11
C GLY A 188 8.91 5.68 -1.60
N LEU A 189 8.72 6.72 -2.41
CA LEU A 189 8.62 6.59 -3.87
C LEU A 189 9.94 6.12 -4.50
N LEU A 190 11.08 6.62 -4.03
CA LEU A 190 12.40 6.15 -4.47
C LEU A 190 12.61 4.67 -4.13
N LEU A 191 12.20 4.23 -2.94
CA LEU A 191 12.25 2.81 -2.55
C LEU A 191 11.35 1.93 -3.44
N LEU A 192 10.15 2.40 -3.75
CA LEU A 192 9.26 1.71 -4.70
C LEU A 192 9.88 1.60 -6.09
N TRP A 193 10.51 2.68 -6.57
CA TRP A 193 11.20 2.69 -7.85
C TRP A 193 12.38 1.70 -7.87
N LEU A 194 13.23 1.71 -6.85
CA LEU A 194 14.32 0.72 -6.71
C LEU A 194 13.78 -0.72 -6.64
N SER A 195 12.69 -0.93 -5.92
CA SER A 195 12.04 -2.23 -5.82
C SER A 195 11.47 -2.71 -7.16
N SER A 196 10.97 -1.78 -7.98
CA SER A 196 10.51 -2.11 -9.34
C SER A 196 11.63 -2.65 -10.22
N LEU A 197 12.84 -2.09 -10.12
CA LEU A 197 14.01 -2.58 -10.87
C LEU A 197 14.37 -4.01 -10.45
N ILE A 198 14.44 -4.27 -9.14
CA ILE A 198 14.71 -5.62 -8.60
C ILE A 198 13.63 -6.60 -9.07
N SER A 199 12.36 -6.18 -9.04
CA SER A 199 11.23 -7.01 -9.45
C SER A 199 11.26 -7.36 -10.94
N THR A 200 11.64 -6.40 -11.80
CA THR A 200 11.76 -6.66 -13.24
C THR A 200 12.84 -7.71 -13.53
N GLU A 201 13.97 -7.65 -12.82
CA GLU A 201 15.06 -8.61 -12.99
C GLU A 201 14.66 -10.01 -12.50
N ILE A 202 13.96 -10.10 -11.37
CA ILE A 202 13.41 -11.35 -10.86
C ILE A 202 12.43 -11.97 -11.87
N TYR A 203 11.51 -11.17 -12.42
CA TYR A 203 10.49 -11.67 -13.34
C TYR A 203 11.06 -12.08 -14.70
N LYS A 204 12.12 -11.40 -15.18
CA LYS A 204 12.83 -11.81 -16.40
C LYS A 204 13.47 -13.19 -16.28
N ARG A 205 14.08 -13.48 -15.12
CA ARG A 205 14.72 -14.76 -14.80
C ARG A 205 13.74 -15.89 -14.48
N LYS A 206 12.46 -15.58 -14.30
CA LYS A 206 11.42 -16.57 -14.07
C LYS A 206 11.11 -17.27 -15.40
N GLU A 207 11.38 -18.57 -15.44
CA GLU A 207 10.92 -19.47 -16.51
C GLU A 207 9.45 -19.83 -16.24
N PHE A 208 8.62 -19.72 -17.29
CA PHE A 208 7.17 -19.94 -17.25
C PHE A 208 6.79 -21.11 -18.15
#